data_AF-A0A0J8D539-F1
#
_entry.id   AF-A0A0J8D539-F1
#
_cell.length_a   1.000
_cell.length_b   1.000
_cell.length_c   1.000
_cell.angle_alpha   90.00
_cell.angle_beta   90.00
_cell.angle_gamma   90.00
#
_symmetry.space_group_name_H-M   'P 1'
#
loop_
_entity.id
_entity.type
_entity.pdbx_description
1 polymer ?
#
loop_
_entity_poly.entity_id
_entity_poly.type
_entity_poly.pdbx_seq_one_letter_code
_entity_poly.pdbx_strand_id
1 'polypeptide(L)'
;MPTIPIFALPFIATMFLVPILSIEGITPWFLFIFFSYKIVKTSNKAHLTNKELFKKTLIYFSICLFTGILYNICINEATTLVIKKLL
;
A
#
# COMPACT_ATOMS: atom_id res chain seq x y z
N MET A 1 -16.97 -17.56 -1.38
CA MET A 1 -15.61 -17.12 -0.99
C MET A 1 -15.23 -15.92 -1.86
N PRO A 2 -14.55 -14.90 -1.33
CA PRO A 2 -14.06 -13.81 -2.16
C PRO A 2 -13.08 -14.36 -3.19
N THR A 3 -13.36 -14.15 -4.48
CA THR A 3 -12.49 -14.57 -5.57
C THR A 3 -11.54 -13.44 -5.90
N ILE A 4 -10.27 -13.59 -5.51
CA ILE A 4 -9.22 -12.65 -5.88
C ILE A 4 -8.75 -13.02 -7.28
N PRO A 5 -8.80 -12.10 -8.26
CA PRO A 5 -8.25 -12.38 -9.57
C PRO A 5 -6.74 -12.61 -9.45
N ILE A 6 -6.25 -13.67 -10.11
CA ILE A 6 -4.86 -14.14 -10.00
C ILE A 6 -3.86 -13.00 -10.32
N PHE A 7 -4.21 -12.13 -11.28
CA PHE A 7 -3.36 -10.98 -11.64
C PHE A 7 -3.18 -9.97 -10.51
N ALA A 8 -4.06 -9.92 -9.50
CA ALA A 8 -3.96 -8.98 -8.39
C ALA A 8 -3.00 -9.45 -7.30
N LEU A 9 -2.66 -10.74 -7.25
CA LEU A 9 -1.77 -11.31 -6.24
C LEU A 9 -0.35 -10.71 -6.27
N PRO A 10 0.31 -10.53 -7.44
CA PRO A 10 1.62 -9.87 -7.50
C PRO A 10 1.61 -8.43 -6.98
N PHE A 11 0.51 -7.68 -7.18
CA PHE A 11 0.39 -6.31 -6.67
C PHE A 11 0.30 -6.29 -5.15
N ILE A 12 -0.50 -7.19 -4.56
CA ILE A 12 -0.63 -7.32 -3.10
C ILE A 12 0.70 -7.77 -2.48
N ALA A 13 1.38 -8.75 -3.09
CA ALA A 13 2.70 -9.19 -2.64
C ALA A 13 3.73 -8.06 -2.68
N THR A 14 3.73 -7.25 -3.74
CA THR A 14 4.62 -6.09 -3.83
C THR A 14 4.26 -5.01 -2.80
N MET A 15 2.97 -4.78 -2.53
CA MET A 15 2.54 -3.83 -1.49
C MET A 15 2.96 -4.26 -0.08
N PHE A 16 3.13 -5.56 0.16
CA PHE A 16 3.65 -6.07 1.43
C PHE A 16 5.09 -5.62 1.72
N LEU A 17 5.85 -5.24 0.68
CA LEU A 17 7.17 -4.66 0.87
C LEU A 17 7.12 -3.26 1.49
N VAL A 18 6.01 -2.53 1.37
CA VAL A 18 5.86 -1.19 1.97
C VAL A 18 6.10 -1.23 3.48
N PRO A 19 5.34 -2.01 4.29
CA PRO A 19 5.60 -2.08 5.72
C PRO A 19 6.94 -2.70 6.09
N ILE A 20 7.48 -3.62 5.28
CA ILE A 20 8.79 -4.24 5.53
C ILE A 20 9.94 -3.25 5.38
N LEU A 21 9.88 -2.40 4.35
CA LEU A 21 10.93 -1.44 4.03
C LEU A 21 10.75 -0.09 4.73
N SER A 22 9.67 0.09 5.49
CA SER A 22 9.43 1.30 6.25
C SER A 22 10.14 1.32 7.58
N ILE A 23 10.51 2.53 8.01
CA ILE A 23 10.98 2.78 9.38
C ILE A 23 9.86 2.36 10.33
N GLU A 24 10.22 1.69 11.45
CA GLU A 24 9.28 1.06 12.37
C GLU A 24 8.07 1.95 12.69
N GLY A 25 6.88 1.40 12.47
CA GLY A 25 5.63 2.11 12.70
C GLY A 25 4.43 1.27 12.28
N ILE A 26 3.29 1.50 12.95
CA ILE A 26 2.04 0.79 12.62
C ILE A 26 1.37 1.37 11.35
N THR A 27 1.69 2.61 10.99
CA THR A 27 1.09 3.32 9.85
C THR A 27 1.32 2.62 8.50
N PRO A 28 2.54 2.18 8.12
CA PRO A 28 2.77 1.39 6.91
C PRO A 28 1.94 0.10 6.85
N TRP A 29 1.75 -0.57 7.99
CA TRP A 29 0.90 -1.77 8.08
C TRP A 29 -0.56 -1.45 7.80
N PHE A 30 -1.07 -0.35 8.37
CA PHE A 30 -2.43 0.12 8.08
C PHE A 30 -2.63 0.45 6.60
N LEU A 31 -1.66 1.13 5.97
CA LEU A 31 -1.70 1.41 4.53
C LEU A 31 -1.80 0.11 3.71
N PHE A 32 -0.92 -0.84 3.98
CA PHE A 32 -0.92 -2.14 3.31
C PHE A 32 -2.27 -2.87 3.45
N ILE A 33 -2.77 -3.00 4.69
CA ILE A 33 -4.03 -3.71 4.97
C ILE A 33 -5.21 -2.98 4.29
N PHE A 34 -5.26 -1.66 4.40
CA PHE A 34 -6.34 -0.85 3.84
C PHE A 34 -6.42 -0.99 2.31
N PHE A 35 -5.31 -0.82 1.60
CA PHE A 35 -5.31 -0.89 0.14
C PHE A 35 -5.49 -2.34 -0.36
N SER A 36 -4.94 -3.33 0.34
CA SER A 36 -5.20 -4.75 0.04
C SER A 36 -6.69 -5.08 0.18
N TYR A 37 -7.33 -4.60 1.25
CA TYR A 37 -8.78 -4.72 1.42
C TYR A 37 -9.56 -4.04 0.30
N LYS A 38 -9.15 -2.85 -0.16
CA LYS A 38 -9.78 -2.16 -1.30
C LYS A 38 -9.68 -2.98 -2.60
N ILE A 39 -8.54 -3.62 -2.86
CA ILE A 39 -8.35 -4.49 -4.03
C ILE A 39 -9.27 -5.71 -3.95
N VAL A 40 -9.29 -6.42 -2.81
CA VAL A 40 -10.17 -7.59 -2.61
C VAL A 40 -11.65 -7.20 -2.72
N LYS A 41 -12.06 -6.11 -2.07
CA LYS A 41 -13.45 -5.62 -2.12
C LYS A 41 -13.88 -5.23 -3.53
N THR A 42 -12.97 -4.62 -4.30
CA THR A 42 -13.26 -4.21 -5.69
C THR A 42 -13.37 -5.42 -6.61
N SER A 43 -12.55 -6.44 -6.37
CA SER A 43 -12.54 -7.70 -7.13
C SER A 43 -13.84 -8.50 -7.00
N ASN A 44 -14.54 -8.37 -5.88
CA ASN A 44 -15.82 -9.05 -5.66
C ASN A 44 -17.04 -8.31 -6.25
N LYS A 45 -16.84 -7.22 -7.00
CA LYS A 45 -17.94 -6.51 -7.66
C LYS A 45 -18.28 -7.20 -8.99
N ALA A 46 -19.45 -7.83 -9.05
CA ALA A 46 -19.91 -8.63 -10.20
C ALA A 46 -20.02 -7.87 -11.54
N HIS A 47 -20.05 -6.53 -11.52
CA HIS A 47 -20.28 -5.72 -12.71
C HIS A 47 -19.01 -5.16 -13.38
N LEU A 48 -17.83 -5.39 -12.79
CA LEU A 48 -16.58 -4.84 -13.33
C LEU A 48 -15.93 -5.81 -14.32
N THR A 49 -15.52 -5.28 -15.48
CA THR A 49 -14.70 -6.03 -16.43
C THR A 49 -13.28 -6.23 -15.88
N ASN A 50 -12.56 -7.26 -16.35
CA ASN A 50 -11.17 -7.51 -15.96
C ASN A 50 -10.25 -6.30 -16.22
N LYS A 51 -10.52 -5.52 -17.29
CA LYS A 51 -9.77 -4.29 -17.62
C LYS A 51 -9.98 -3.19 -16.56
N GLU A 52 -11.20 -3.02 -16.08
CA GLU A 52 -11.50 -2.04 -15.04
C GLU A 52 -10.98 -2.46 -13.68
N LEU A 53 -11.06 -3.76 -13.36
CA LEU A 53 -10.45 -4.33 -12.16
C LEU A 53 -8.94 -4.09 -12.17
N PHE A 54 -8.25 -4.37 -13.28
CA PHE A 54 -6.83 -4.10 -13.43
C PHE A 54 -6.49 -2.63 -13.22
N LYS A 55 -7.23 -1.71 -13.87
CA LYS A 55 -7.02 -0.26 -13.71
C LYS A 55 -7.19 0.19 -12.26
N LYS A 56 -8.22 -0.30 -11.56
CA LYS A 56 -8.45 0.03 -10.14
C LYS A 56 -7.38 -0.56 -9.23
N THR A 57 -6.97 -1.82 -9.46
CA THR A 57 -5.88 -2.46 -8.72
C THR A 57 -4.58 -1.68 -8.90
N LEU A 58 -4.25 -1.27 -10.12
CA LEU A 58 -3.08 -0.44 -10.40
C LEU A 58 -3.14 0.91 -9.67
N ILE A 59 -4.30 1.58 -9.65
CA ILE A 59 -4.48 2.82 -8.90
C ILE A 59 -4.25 2.61 -7.40
N TYR A 60 -4.87 1.60 -6.79
CA TYR A 60 -4.69 1.32 -5.36
C TYR A 60 -3.24 0.96 -5.03
N PHE A 61 -2.61 0.17 -5.89
CA PHE A 61 -1.20 -0.18 -5.80
C PHE A 61 -0.31 1.07 -5.84
N SER A 62 -0.48 1.92 -6.85
CA SER A 62 0.32 3.15 -7.00
C SER A 62 0.15 4.10 -5.83
N ILE A 63 -1.08 4.28 -5.32
CA ILE A 63 -1.32 5.14 -4.15
C ILE A 63 -0.65 4.55 -2.90
N CYS A 64 -0.72 3.22 -2.69
CA CYS A 64 -0.07 2.57 -1.56
C CYS A 64 1.45 2.75 -1.59
N LEU A 65 2.09 2.57 -2.74
CA LEU A 65 3.53 2.78 -2.89
C LEU A 65 3.91 4.24 -2.64
N PHE A 66 3.18 5.17 -3.26
CA PHE A 66 3.46 6.59 -3.13
C PHE A 66 3.33 7.07 -1.69
N THR A 67 2.26 6.68 -1.00
CA THR A 67 2.04 7.02 0.41
C THR A 67 3.06 6.37 1.34
N GLY A 68 3.49 5.14 1.07
CA GLY A 68 4.57 4.47 1.81
C GLY A 68 5.92 5.17 1.66
N ILE A 69 6.28 5.59 0.45
CA ILE A 69 7.52 6.34 0.18
C ILE A 69 7.48 7.70 0.89
N LEU A 70 6.38 8.44 0.75
CA LEU A 70 6.21 9.73 1.44
C LEU A 70 6.33 9.59 2.95
N TYR A 71 5.71 8.55 3.53
CA TYR A 71 5.82 8.27 4.95
C TYR A 71 7.29 8.09 5.39
N ASN A 72 8.06 7.28 4.64
CA ASN A 72 9.47 7.06 4.96
C ASN A 72 10.30 8.34 4.87
N ILE A 73 10.06 9.19 3.87
CA ILE A 73 10.73 10.49 3.73
C ILE A 73 10.42 11.37 4.95
N CYS A 74 9.14 11.52 5.30
CA CYS A 74 8.72 12.36 6.42
C CYS A 74 9.29 11.88 7.76
N ILE A 75 9.29 10.57 8.02
CA ILE A 75 9.85 10.01 9.27
C ILE A 75 11.36 10.20 9.32
N ASN A 76 12.06 10.02 8.20
CA ASN A 76 13.51 10.23 8.15
C ASN A 76 13.90 11.69 8.42
N GLU A 77 13.17 12.64 7.83
CA GLU A 77 13.37 14.08 8.09
C GLU A 77 13.06 14.43 9.54
N ALA A 78 11.92 13.96 10.08
CA ALA A 78 11.53 14.20 11.46
C ALA A 78 12.58 13.64 12.44
N THR A 79 13.06 12.42 12.21
CA THR A 79 14.09 11.78 13.04
C THR A 79 15.40 12.57 13.00
N THR A 80 15.82 13.02 11.81
CA THR A 80 17.03 13.82 11.64
C THR A 80 16.94 15.16 12.39
N LEU A 81 15.78 15.83 12.34
CA LEU A 81 15.55 17.09 13.05
C LEU A 81 15.57 16.91 14.57
N VAL A 82 15.01 15.81 15.07
CA VAL A 82 15.04 15.48 16.51
C VAL A 82 16.47 15.21 16.96
N ILE A 83 17.23 14.40 16.22
CA ILE A 83 18.64 14.10 16.54
C ILE A 83 19.49 15.38 16.56
N LYS A 84 19.36 16.25 15.55
CA LYS A 84 20.09 17.53 15.47
C LYS A 84 19.75 18.52 16.58
N LYS A 85 18.60 18.39 17.24
CA LYS A 85 18.21 19.23 18.38
C LYS A 85 18.64 18.64 19.72
N LEU A 86 18.88 17.34 19.78
CA LEU A 86 19.28 16.61 20.98
C LEU A 86 20.81 16.54 21.15
N LEU A 87 21.56 16.53 20.05
CA LEU A 87 23.02 16.63 19.99
C LEU A 87 23.47 18.06 19.72
#